data_AF-A0A409VFR5-F1
#
_entry.id   AF-A0A409VFR5-F1
#
_cell.length_a   1.000
_cell.length_b   1.000
_cell.length_c   1.000
_cell.angle_alpha   90.00
_cell.angle_beta   90.00
_cell.angle_gamma   90.00
#
_symmetry.space_group_name_H-M   'P 1'
#
loop_
_entity.id
_entity.type
_entity.pdbx_description
1 polymer ?
#
loop_
_entity_poly.entity_id
_entity_poly.type
_entity_poly.pdbx_seq_one_letter_code
_entity_poly.pdbx_strand_id
1 'polypeptide(L)'
;MSLYASIISSIHDVDAARRAAADRVRQHEESTHHDESQTFDDDIAHEENVVRGYKASLHNPHVSARAKMESENILEQKGVIEETKAKDRKFKKYYSRMHNTNLSPEERYEAEQYLEQNGGLRFVEDEASHQYNINRGYQATLNNPNVSEEARNHARSYLKEHGGL
;
A
#
# COMPACT_ATOMS: atom_id res chain seq x y z
N MET A 1 10.03 1.08 83.09
CA MET A 1 10.26 1.78 81.80
C MET A 1 10.07 0.88 80.55
N SER A 2 9.40 -0.29 80.64
CA SER A 2 9.40 -1.27 79.53
C SER A 2 8.12 -1.32 78.68
N LEU A 3 6.96 -0.87 79.18
CA LEU A 3 5.69 -0.99 78.46
C LEU A 3 5.43 0.14 77.44
N TYR A 4 5.89 1.36 77.71
CA TYR A 4 5.65 2.53 76.85
C TYR A 4 6.43 2.46 75.53
N ALA A 5 7.65 1.91 75.55
CA ALA A 5 8.48 1.73 74.35
C ALA A 5 7.92 0.65 73.40
N SER A 6 7.31 -0.40 73.95
CA SER A 6 6.73 -1.49 73.15
C SER A 6 5.50 -1.07 72.36
N ILE A 7 4.66 -0.19 72.94
CA ILE A 7 3.47 0.35 72.27
C ILE A 7 3.86 1.29 71.14
N ILE A 8 4.86 2.16 71.35
CA ILE A 8 5.32 3.12 70.34
C ILE A 8 5.97 2.39 69.14
N SER A 9 6.76 1.33 69.38
CA SER A 9 7.36 0.54 68.30
C SER A 9 6.28 -0.16 67.45
N SER A 10 5.25 -0.71 68.08
CA SER A 10 4.14 -1.36 67.38
C SER A 10 3.29 -0.38 66.55
N ILE A 11 3.15 0.87 66.97
CA ILE A 11 2.43 1.90 66.21
C ILE A 11 3.24 2.31 64.96
N HIS A 12 4.56 2.44 65.08
CA HIS A 12 5.43 2.77 63.95
C HIS A 12 5.44 1.68 62.87
N ASP A 13 5.41 0.40 63.26
CA ASP A 13 5.33 -0.72 62.30
C ASP A 13 4.00 -0.75 61.54
N VAL A 14 2.89 -0.41 62.21
CA VAL A 14 1.55 -0.35 61.57
C VAL A 14 1.47 0.82 60.59
N ASP A 15 2.07 1.97 60.91
CA ASP A 15 2.12 3.12 60.01
C ASP A 15 3.05 2.87 58.81
N ALA A 16 4.17 2.17 59.01
CA ALA A 16 5.04 1.74 57.92
C ALA A 16 4.32 0.78 56.96
N ALA A 17 3.57 -0.19 57.51
CA ALA A 17 2.76 -1.11 56.70
C ALA A 17 1.64 -0.39 55.93
N ARG A 18 0.98 0.62 56.54
CA ARG A 18 -0.03 1.44 55.87
C ARG A 18 0.54 2.29 54.75
N ARG A 19 1.72 2.90 54.93
CA ARG A 19 2.41 3.64 53.86
C ARG A 19 2.81 2.72 52.71
N ALA A 20 3.38 1.55 53.01
CA ALA A 20 3.74 0.58 51.98
C ALA A 20 2.52 0.05 51.21
N ALA A 21 1.37 -0.13 51.87
CA ALA A 21 0.13 -0.50 51.20
C ALA A 21 -0.40 0.64 50.30
N ALA A 22 -0.34 1.89 50.77
CA ALA A 22 -0.74 3.05 49.98
C ALA A 22 0.16 3.27 48.77
N ASP A 23 1.47 3.09 48.91
CA ASP A 23 2.42 3.19 47.80
C ASP A 23 2.22 2.07 46.77
N ARG A 24 1.87 0.85 47.20
CA ARG A 24 1.50 -0.24 46.29
C ARG A 24 0.21 0.03 45.54
N VAL A 25 -0.80 0.61 46.19
CA VAL A 25 -2.05 1.02 45.52
C VAL A 25 -1.76 2.12 44.50
N ARG A 26 -0.94 3.12 44.86
CA ARG A 26 -0.54 4.20 43.93
C ARG A 26 0.27 3.67 42.74
N GLN A 27 1.20 2.75 42.98
CA GLN A 27 1.96 2.08 41.91
C GLN A 27 1.05 1.21 41.03
N HIS A 28 0.04 0.57 41.60
CA HIS A 28 -0.94 -0.18 40.83
C HIS A 28 -1.82 0.75 39.98
N GLU A 29 -2.30 1.87 40.53
CA GLU A 29 -3.06 2.90 39.82
C GLU A 29 -2.25 3.52 38.67
N GLU A 30 -0.97 3.85 38.89
CA GLU A 30 -0.04 4.31 37.84
C GLU A 30 0.25 3.24 36.78
N SER A 31 0.28 1.95 37.15
CA SER A 31 0.47 0.85 36.19
C SER A 31 -0.79 0.50 35.39
N THR A 32 -1.97 0.81 35.91
CA THR A 32 -3.26 0.57 35.23
C THR A 32 -3.66 1.67 34.25
N HIS A 33 -2.90 2.78 34.17
CA HIS A 33 -2.95 3.71 33.04
C HIS A 33 -2.05 3.22 31.90
N HIS A 34 -2.34 2.01 31.43
CA HIS A 34 -1.80 1.50 30.18
C HIS A 34 -2.60 2.14 29.04
N ASP A 35 -2.16 3.32 28.66
CA ASP A 35 -2.31 4.02 27.38
C ASP A 35 -3.35 3.46 26.39
N GLU A 36 -4.63 3.79 26.59
CA GLU A 36 -5.68 3.50 25.60
C GLU A 36 -5.44 4.19 24.24
N SER A 37 -4.61 5.26 24.20
CA SER A 37 -4.29 5.97 22.96
C SER A 37 -3.25 5.24 22.09
N GLN A 38 -2.32 4.51 22.69
CA GLN A 38 -1.35 3.68 21.96
C GLN A 38 -2.01 2.50 21.23
N THR A 39 -3.03 1.88 21.82
CA THR A 39 -3.69 0.72 21.22
C THR A 39 -4.42 1.04 19.90
N PHE A 40 -5.02 2.23 19.79
CA PHE A 40 -5.71 2.66 18.57
C PHE A 40 -4.76 2.93 17.40
N ASP A 41 -3.62 3.58 17.68
CA ASP A 41 -2.61 3.88 16.65
C ASP A 41 -1.92 2.60 16.15
N ASP A 42 -1.66 1.64 17.03
CA ASP A 42 -1.10 0.33 16.68
C ASP A 42 -2.03 -0.49 15.78
N ASP A 43 -3.33 -0.47 16.05
CA ASP A 43 -4.35 -1.17 15.24
C ASP A 43 -4.45 -0.59 13.82
N ILE A 44 -4.40 0.73 13.68
CA ILE A 44 -4.39 1.41 12.38
C ILE A 44 -3.12 1.05 11.60
N ALA A 45 -1.95 1.13 12.25
CA ALA A 45 -0.69 0.77 11.62
C ALA A 45 -0.65 -0.70 11.19
N HIS A 46 -1.21 -1.60 12.01
CA HIS A 46 -1.32 -3.01 11.67
C HIS A 46 -2.17 -3.22 10.41
N GLU A 47 -3.35 -2.61 10.36
CA GLU A 47 -4.28 -2.72 9.25
C GLU A 47 -3.68 -2.19 7.94
N GLU A 48 -2.99 -1.05 7.97
CA GLU A 48 -2.28 -0.52 6.80
C GLU A 48 -1.19 -1.47 6.28
N ASN A 49 -0.41 -2.08 7.17
CA ASN A 49 0.64 -3.02 6.81
C ASN A 49 0.07 -4.31 6.20
N VAL A 50 -1.07 -4.77 6.71
CA VAL A 50 -1.82 -5.91 6.14
C VAL A 50 -2.26 -5.59 4.70
N VAL A 51 -2.86 -4.43 4.48
CA VAL A 51 -3.25 -3.96 3.14
C VAL A 51 -2.04 -3.89 2.19
N ARG A 52 -0.89 -3.38 2.66
CA ARG A 52 0.36 -3.35 1.86
C ARG A 52 0.83 -4.75 1.50
N GLY A 53 0.75 -5.71 2.42
CA GLY A 53 1.14 -7.11 2.18
C GLY A 53 0.30 -7.79 1.10
N TYR A 54 -1.03 -7.59 1.12
CA TYR A 54 -1.91 -8.11 0.08
C TYR A 54 -1.64 -7.46 -1.28
N LYS A 55 -1.37 -6.14 -1.32
CA LYS A 55 -0.94 -5.46 -2.56
C LYS A 55 0.36 -6.04 -3.11
N ALA A 56 1.35 -6.29 -2.25
CA ALA A 56 2.60 -6.92 -2.67
C ALA A 56 2.39 -8.33 -3.23
N SER A 57 1.49 -9.10 -2.62
CA SER A 57 1.16 -10.47 -3.04
C SER A 57 0.57 -10.54 -4.45
N LEU A 58 -0.22 -9.54 -4.87
CA LEU A 58 -0.76 -9.44 -6.23
C LEU A 58 0.34 -9.34 -7.30
N HIS A 59 1.41 -8.61 -7.01
CA HIS A 59 2.51 -8.36 -7.95
C HIS A 59 3.64 -9.39 -7.87
N ASN A 60 3.71 -10.19 -6.80
CA ASN A 60 4.75 -11.20 -6.64
C ASN A 60 4.55 -12.37 -7.64
N PRO A 61 5.51 -12.67 -8.53
CA PRO A 61 5.39 -13.77 -9.50
C PRO A 61 5.41 -15.16 -8.84
N HIS A 62 5.91 -15.26 -7.60
CA HIS A 62 5.98 -16.52 -6.84
C HIS A 62 4.71 -16.83 -6.04
N VAL A 63 3.71 -15.94 -6.07
CA VAL A 63 2.42 -16.16 -5.41
C VAL A 63 1.46 -16.83 -6.38
N SER A 64 0.77 -17.88 -5.93
CA SER A 64 -0.19 -18.62 -6.75
C SER A 64 -1.39 -17.76 -7.19
N ALA A 65 -1.98 -18.08 -8.34
CA ALA A 65 -3.17 -17.37 -8.85
C ALA A 65 -4.33 -17.38 -7.84
N ARG A 66 -4.54 -18.50 -7.13
CA ARG A 66 -5.56 -18.61 -6.08
C ARG A 66 -5.29 -17.64 -4.91
N ALA A 67 -4.04 -17.52 -4.47
CA ALA A 67 -3.67 -16.61 -3.39
C ALA A 67 -3.76 -15.12 -3.80
N LYS A 68 -3.50 -14.82 -5.08
CA LYS A 68 -3.72 -13.48 -5.64
C LYS A 68 -5.19 -13.10 -5.65
N MET A 69 -6.06 -14.01 -6.12
CA MET A 69 -7.51 -13.79 -6.12
C MET A 69 -8.05 -13.56 -4.70
N GLU A 70 -7.56 -14.29 -3.71
CA GLU A 70 -7.92 -14.05 -2.31
C GLU A 70 -7.45 -12.69 -1.81
N SER A 71 -6.22 -12.30 -2.17
CA SER A 71 -5.68 -10.98 -1.84
C SER A 71 -6.52 -9.85 -2.44
N GLU A 72 -7.03 -10.05 -3.66
CA GLU A 72 -7.94 -9.12 -4.33
C GLU A 72 -9.29 -9.02 -3.60
N ASN A 73 -9.92 -10.14 -3.28
CA ASN A 73 -11.18 -10.15 -2.52
C ASN A 73 -11.05 -9.43 -1.17
N ILE A 74 -9.94 -9.64 -0.44
CA ILE A 74 -9.70 -9.01 0.86
C ILE A 74 -9.52 -7.49 0.69
N LEU A 75 -8.79 -7.05 -0.33
CA LEU A 75 -8.63 -5.62 -0.61
C LEU A 75 -9.95 -4.97 -1.07
N GLU A 76 -10.82 -5.73 -1.75
CA GLU A 76 -12.15 -5.27 -2.17
C GLU A 76 -13.06 -5.06 -0.96
N GLN A 77 -13.12 -6.06 -0.06
CA GLN A 77 -13.89 -6.00 1.18
C GLN A 77 -13.44 -4.82 2.06
N LYS A 78 -12.15 -4.51 2.05
CA LYS A 78 -11.58 -3.35 2.77
C LYS A 78 -11.77 -2.01 2.04
N GLY A 79 -12.43 -1.99 0.87
CA GLY A 79 -12.71 -0.78 0.08
C GLY A 79 -11.48 -0.15 -0.60
N VAL A 80 -10.33 -0.82 -0.55
CA VAL A 80 -9.04 -0.30 -1.06
C VAL A 80 -8.97 -0.38 -2.59
N ILE A 81 -9.66 -1.37 -3.19
CA ILE A 81 -9.59 -1.61 -4.63
C ILE A 81 -10.19 -0.44 -5.43
N GLU A 82 -11.28 0.16 -4.97
CA GLU A 82 -11.89 1.28 -5.68
C GLU A 82 -11.00 2.53 -5.70
N GLU A 83 -10.27 2.78 -4.60
CA GLU A 83 -9.27 3.85 -4.56
C GLU A 83 -8.09 3.57 -5.51
N THR A 84 -7.65 2.31 -5.61
CA THR A 84 -6.57 1.94 -6.55
C THR A 84 -7.00 2.01 -8.01
N LYS A 85 -8.21 1.57 -8.35
CA LYS A 85 -8.79 1.69 -9.70
C LYS A 85 -9.02 3.16 -10.07
N ALA A 86 -9.47 3.98 -9.13
CA ALA A 86 -9.66 5.42 -9.35
C ALA A 86 -8.32 6.17 -9.53
N LYS A 87 -7.30 5.81 -8.74
CA LYS A 87 -5.92 6.30 -8.91
C LYS A 87 -5.34 5.87 -10.26
N ASP A 88 -5.50 4.61 -10.66
CA ASP A 88 -5.07 4.10 -11.98
C ASP A 88 -5.77 4.83 -13.14
N ARG A 89 -7.08 5.11 -13.02
CA ARG A 89 -7.83 5.85 -14.03
C ARG A 89 -7.38 7.30 -14.17
N LYS A 90 -7.16 8.01 -13.06
CA LYS A 90 -6.63 9.39 -13.09
C LYS A 90 -5.20 9.40 -13.60
N PHE A 91 -4.36 8.46 -13.16
CA PHE A 91 -2.98 8.32 -13.62
C PHE A 91 -2.91 8.14 -15.14
N LYS A 92 -3.67 7.20 -15.71
CA LYS A 92 -3.76 7.00 -17.17
C LYS A 92 -4.20 8.27 -17.90
N LYS A 93 -5.20 8.98 -17.37
CA LYS A 93 -5.67 10.25 -17.96
C LYS A 93 -4.56 11.30 -18.03
N TYR A 94 -3.82 11.51 -16.93
CA TYR A 94 -2.74 12.49 -16.88
C TYR A 94 -1.51 12.05 -17.69
N TYR A 95 -1.19 10.76 -17.71
CA TYR A 95 -0.14 10.19 -18.56
C TYR A 95 -0.43 10.40 -20.05
N SER A 96 -1.66 10.13 -20.51
CA SER A 96 -2.05 10.38 -21.91
C SER A 96 -1.98 11.87 -22.30
N ARG A 97 -2.22 12.79 -21.36
CA ARG A 97 -2.09 14.23 -21.60
C ARG A 97 -0.64 14.63 -21.85
N MET A 98 0.31 14.07 -21.11
CA MET A 98 1.74 14.37 -21.26
C MET A 98 2.28 14.06 -22.65
N HIS A 99 1.77 12.98 -23.26
CA HIS A 99 2.15 12.55 -24.61
C HIS A 99 1.35 13.24 -25.72
N ASN A 100 0.39 14.10 -25.37
CA ASN A 100 -0.31 14.90 -26.36
C ASN A 100 0.57 16.10 -26.76
N THR A 101 0.85 16.21 -28.06
CA THR A 101 1.67 17.29 -28.64
C THR A 101 0.95 18.63 -28.66
N ASN A 102 -0.38 18.65 -28.46
CA ASN A 102 -1.22 19.84 -28.56
C ASN A 102 -1.67 20.39 -27.18
N LEU A 103 -1.00 19.97 -26.09
CA LEU A 103 -1.38 20.37 -24.73
C LEU A 103 -0.78 21.74 -24.36
N SER A 104 -1.52 22.56 -23.61
CA SER A 104 -1.01 23.83 -23.09
C SER A 104 0.15 23.61 -22.09
N PRO A 105 1.14 24.52 -21.98
CA PRO A 105 2.19 24.44 -20.97
C PRO A 105 1.65 24.31 -19.54
N GLU A 106 0.53 24.96 -19.22
CA GLU A 106 -0.10 24.90 -17.90
C GLU A 106 -0.69 23.51 -17.61
N GLU A 107 -1.36 22.91 -18.60
CA GLU A 107 -1.94 21.57 -18.47
C GLU A 107 -0.87 20.47 -18.38
N ARG A 108 0.29 20.69 -19.03
CA ARG A 108 1.46 19.83 -18.90
C ARG A 108 2.03 19.90 -17.50
N TYR A 109 2.17 21.11 -16.95
CA TYR A 109 2.67 21.30 -15.59
C TYR A 109 1.74 20.66 -14.54
N GLU A 110 0.42 20.81 -14.67
CA GLU A 110 -0.55 20.15 -13.78
C GLU A 110 -0.42 18.62 -13.86
N ALA A 111 -0.26 18.07 -15.07
CA ALA A 111 -0.09 16.64 -15.27
C ALA A 111 1.23 16.13 -14.67
N GLU A 112 2.33 16.88 -14.82
CA GLU A 112 3.63 16.58 -14.21
C GLU A 112 3.52 16.52 -12.68
N GLN A 113 2.97 17.57 -12.07
CA GLN A 113 2.82 17.67 -10.61
C GLN A 113 1.97 16.53 -10.05
N TYR A 114 0.86 16.20 -10.72
CA TYR A 114 0.00 15.08 -10.31
C TYR A 114 0.74 13.74 -10.37
N LEU A 115 1.49 13.49 -11.45
CA LEU A 115 2.25 12.25 -11.62
C LEU A 115 3.37 12.14 -10.58
N GLU A 116 4.10 13.22 -10.33
CA GLU A 116 5.18 13.29 -9.32
C GLU A 116 4.66 12.97 -7.91
N GLN A 117 3.58 13.64 -7.49
CA GLN A 117 2.99 13.46 -6.16
C GLN A 117 2.41 12.06 -5.94
N ASN A 118 1.93 11.41 -7.00
CA ASN A 118 1.28 10.09 -6.93
C ASN A 118 2.22 8.92 -7.26
N GLY A 119 3.53 9.12 -7.06
CA GLY A 119 4.55 8.08 -7.20
C GLY A 119 5.12 7.99 -8.61
N GLY A 120 5.51 9.17 -9.15
CA GLY A 120 6.03 9.40 -10.49
C GLY A 120 6.70 8.19 -11.16
N LEU A 121 6.28 7.92 -12.40
CA LEU A 121 6.82 6.87 -13.27
C LEU A 121 7.02 5.48 -12.64
N ARG A 122 6.37 5.09 -11.53
CA ARG A 122 6.41 3.67 -11.11
C ARG A 122 5.54 2.75 -11.97
N PHE A 123 4.75 3.35 -12.87
CA PHE A 123 4.16 2.71 -14.06
C PHE A 123 4.86 3.18 -15.33
N VAL A 124 6.20 3.28 -15.33
CA VAL A 124 6.89 2.88 -16.56
C VAL A 124 6.45 1.43 -16.73
N GLU A 125 5.48 1.17 -17.61
CA GLU A 125 5.48 -0.13 -18.29
C GLU A 125 6.91 -0.29 -18.71
N ASP A 126 7.64 -1.21 -18.07
CA ASP A 126 9.01 -1.56 -18.45
C ASP A 126 9.05 -1.49 -19.97
N GLU A 127 10.00 -0.79 -20.57
CA GLU A 127 10.02 -0.56 -22.01
C GLU A 127 9.88 -1.90 -22.76
N ALA A 128 10.37 -2.98 -22.13
CA ALA A 128 10.10 -4.37 -22.48
C ALA A 128 8.62 -4.79 -22.48
N SER A 129 7.83 -4.43 -21.48
CA SER A 129 6.38 -4.67 -21.37
C SER A 129 5.58 -3.87 -22.41
N HIS A 130 5.95 -2.61 -22.67
CA HIS A 130 5.32 -1.81 -23.73
C HIS A 130 5.57 -2.43 -25.10
N GLN A 131 6.84 -2.75 -25.39
CA GLN A 131 7.22 -3.42 -26.64
C GLN A 131 6.56 -4.80 -26.78
N TYR A 132 6.42 -5.55 -25.69
CA TYR A 132 5.72 -6.83 -25.66
C TYR A 132 4.24 -6.69 -26.05
N ASN A 133 3.54 -5.70 -25.50
CA ASN A 133 2.14 -5.43 -25.82
C ASN A 133 1.96 -4.98 -27.29
N ILE A 134 2.86 -4.15 -27.80
CA ILE A 134 2.87 -3.75 -29.22
C ILE A 134 3.08 -4.96 -30.12
N ASN A 135 4.09 -5.79 -29.83
CA ASN A 135 4.40 -6.99 -30.61
C ASN A 135 3.20 -7.96 -30.63
N ARG A 136 2.54 -8.15 -29.48
CA ARG A 136 1.31 -8.96 -29.39
C ARG A 136 0.18 -8.39 -30.25
N GLY A 137 0.01 -7.07 -30.29
CA GLY A 137 -0.98 -6.41 -31.14
C GLY A 137 -0.74 -6.66 -32.62
N TYR A 138 0.50 -6.49 -33.09
CA TYR A 138 0.86 -6.78 -34.47
C TYR A 138 0.74 -8.26 -34.82
N GLN A 139 1.07 -9.18 -33.90
CA GLN A 139 0.83 -10.61 -34.09
C GLN A 139 -0.66 -10.93 -34.22
N ALA A 140 -1.53 -10.25 -33.45
CA ALA A 140 -2.98 -10.39 -33.59
C ALA A 140 -3.46 -9.91 -34.97
N THR A 141 -2.90 -8.81 -35.50
CA THR A 141 -3.17 -8.34 -36.86
C THR A 141 -2.82 -9.40 -37.91
N LEU A 142 -1.71 -10.13 -37.75
CA LEU A 142 -1.35 -11.20 -38.69
C LEU A 142 -2.38 -12.33 -38.75
N ASN A 143 -2.96 -12.67 -37.60
CA ASN A 143 -3.91 -13.78 -37.44
C ASN A 143 -5.37 -13.38 -37.70
N ASN A 144 -5.67 -12.09 -37.82
CA ASN A 144 -7.02 -11.62 -38.06
C ASN A 144 -7.42 -11.85 -39.54
N PRO A 145 -8.50 -12.60 -39.84
CA PRO A 145 -8.94 -12.83 -41.21
C PRO A 145 -9.53 -11.57 -41.86
N ASN A 146 -9.95 -10.58 -41.06
CA ASN A 146 -10.64 -9.38 -41.53
C ASN A 146 -9.72 -8.17 -41.76
N VAL A 147 -8.39 -8.33 -41.63
CA VAL A 147 -7.44 -7.24 -41.93
C VAL A 147 -7.01 -7.26 -43.39
N SER A 148 -6.71 -6.08 -43.93
CA SER A 148 -6.16 -5.94 -45.27
C SER A 148 -4.78 -6.56 -45.39
N GLU A 149 -4.41 -6.92 -46.61
CA GLU A 149 -3.09 -7.46 -46.91
C GLU A 149 -1.98 -6.45 -46.65
N GLU A 150 -2.23 -5.17 -46.94
CA GLU A 150 -1.32 -4.06 -46.64
C GLU A 150 -1.04 -3.93 -45.13
N ALA A 151 -2.08 -3.99 -44.29
CA ALA A 151 -1.93 -3.95 -42.84
C ALA A 151 -1.16 -5.16 -42.31
N ARG A 152 -1.36 -6.35 -42.90
CA ARG A 152 -0.61 -7.57 -42.58
C ARG A 152 0.87 -7.45 -42.94
N ASN A 153 1.18 -6.89 -44.11
CA ASN A 153 2.56 -6.65 -44.54
C ASN A 153 3.27 -5.64 -43.65
N HIS A 154 2.60 -4.54 -43.28
CA HIS A 154 3.13 -3.58 -42.32
C HIS A 154 3.41 -4.22 -40.96
N ALA A 155 2.48 -5.03 -40.44
CA ALA A 155 2.66 -5.76 -39.19
C ALA A 155 3.86 -6.72 -39.23
N ARG A 156 4.10 -7.41 -40.36
CA ARG A 156 5.29 -8.28 -40.54
C ARG A 156 6.59 -7.48 -40.51
N SER A 157 6.64 -6.36 -41.23
CA SER A 157 7.84 -5.51 -41.28
C SER A 157 8.19 -4.98 -39.89
N TYR A 158 7.18 -4.48 -39.16
CA TYR A 158 7.36 -3.97 -37.80
C TYR A 158 7.90 -5.06 -36.85
N LEU A 159 7.29 -6.25 -36.82
CA LEU A 159 7.71 -7.36 -35.97
C LEU A 159 9.14 -7.84 -36.28
N LYS A 160 9.56 -7.80 -37.55
CA LYS A 160 10.91 -8.19 -37.96
C LYS A 160 11.98 -7.19 -37.49
N GLU A 161 11.65 -5.90 -37.48
CA GLU A 161 12.55 -4.84 -37.03
C GLU A 161 12.65 -4.76 -35.50
N HIS A 162 11.56 -5.06 -34.79
CA HIS A 162 11.45 -4.90 -33.34
C HIS A 162 11.50 -6.22 -32.55
N GLY A 163 12.04 -7.30 -33.15
CA GLY A 163 12.31 -8.57 -32.47
C GLY A 163 11.08 -9.39 -32.04
N GLY A 164 9.94 -9.21 -32.72
CA GLY A 164 8.69 -9.93 -32.47
C GLY A 164 8.44 -11.15 -33.37
N LEU A 165 9.40 -11.49 -34.23
CA LEU A 165 9.41 -12.62 -35.17
C LEU A 165 10.76 -13.36 -35.16
#